data_AF-A0A7R9HFQ6-F1
#
_entry.id   AF-A0A7R9HFQ6-F1
#
_cell.length_a   1.000
_cell.length_b   1.000
_cell.length_c   1.000
_cell.angle_alpha   90.00
_cell.angle_beta   90.00
_cell.angle_gamma   90.00
#
_symmetry.space_group_name_H-M   'P 1'
#
loop_
_entity.id
_entity.type
_entity.pdbx_description
1 polymer ?
#
loop_
_entity_poly.entity_id
_entity_poly.type
_entity_poly.pdbx_seq_one_letter_code
_entity_poly.pdbx_strand_id
1 'polypeptide(L)'
;MIITSLLLKKVSVTCNKDLINVIFNRNSNLNVHLLIHSEQRPLKCDVCGRSFKMKRDINYHFLTHSVQKPIKCDVCGKSFITKGILNMHLLTHSKQRPYKCDVCGKSFNRNSNLNVHLLTHSEQRPFKCDVCGKSFKSKSILSCHLLTHSDQRPLKCDVCGKRFQNKELSKYSFTIS
;
A
#
# COMPACT_ATOMS: atom_id res chain seq x y z
N MET A 1 53.88 11.06 29.54
CA MET A 1 52.68 11.44 28.75
C MET A 1 52.06 10.19 28.15
N ILE A 2 51.27 9.46 28.95
CA ILE A 2 50.65 8.19 28.53
C ILE A 2 49.40 8.53 27.75
N ILE A 3 49.40 8.23 26.44
CA ILE A 3 48.23 8.29 25.58
C ILE A 3 47.35 7.10 25.95
N THR A 4 46.29 7.32 26.73
CA THR A 4 45.25 6.31 26.96
C THR A 4 44.31 6.27 25.75
N SER A 5 44.52 5.26 24.91
CA SER A 5 43.64 4.89 23.81
C SER A 5 42.29 4.38 24.35
N LEU A 6 41.29 5.26 24.41
CA LEU A 6 39.88 4.89 24.59
C LEU A 6 39.34 4.29 23.28
N LEU A 7 39.57 2.98 23.10
CA LEU A 7 38.82 2.19 22.12
C LEU A 7 37.39 2.05 22.64
N LEU A 8 36.50 2.96 22.22
CA LEU A 8 35.05 2.79 22.35
C LEU A 8 34.64 1.52 21.59
N LYS A 9 34.59 0.38 22.29
CA LYS A 9 33.90 -0.82 21.78
C LYS A 9 32.46 -0.39 21.48
N LYS A 10 32.12 -0.24 20.19
CA LYS A 10 30.74 -0.10 19.74
C LYS A 10 30.02 -1.39 20.12
N VAL A 11 29.35 -1.41 21.28
CA VAL A 11 28.53 -2.54 21.70
C VAL A 11 27.34 -2.61 20.74
N SER A 12 27.42 -3.51 19.77
CA SER A 12 26.33 -3.84 18.86
C SER A 12 25.52 -5.00 19.42
N VAL A 13 24.20 -4.93 19.34
CA VAL A 13 23.28 -5.99 19.79
C VAL A 13 22.62 -6.62 18.57
N THR A 14 22.57 -7.95 18.52
CA THR A 14 22.12 -8.70 17.33
C THR A 14 20.80 -9.43 17.58
N CYS A 15 19.92 -9.48 16.56
CA CYS A 15 18.79 -10.41 16.53
C CYS A 15 19.09 -11.53 15.51
N ASN A 16 18.90 -12.79 15.91
CA ASN A 16 19.15 -14.00 15.10
C ASN A 16 17.90 -14.87 14.94
N LYS A 17 16.70 -14.26 14.92
CA LYS A 17 15.43 -15.01 14.89
C LYS A 17 14.95 -15.17 13.44
N ASP A 18 14.42 -16.36 13.11
CA ASP A 18 13.79 -16.68 11.82
C ASP A 18 14.70 -16.42 10.58
N LEU A 19 15.99 -16.78 10.67
CA LEU A 19 17.03 -16.56 9.65
C LEU A 19 17.33 -15.08 9.31
N ILE A 20 16.79 -14.16 10.09
CA ILE A 20 17.10 -12.74 9.99
C ILE A 20 18.25 -12.43 10.96
N ASN A 21 19.43 -12.09 10.43
CA ASN A 21 20.54 -11.53 11.21
C ASN A 21 20.57 -10.01 11.02
N VAL A 22 20.08 -9.26 12.02
CA VAL A 22 20.17 -7.79 12.01
C VAL A 22 21.01 -7.31 13.20
N ILE A 23 21.98 -6.45 12.90
CA ILE A 23 22.86 -5.80 13.87
C ILE A 23 22.31 -4.42 14.22
N PHE A 24 22.11 -4.16 15.51
CA PHE A 24 21.65 -2.88 16.04
C PHE A 24 22.75 -2.19 16.84
N ASN A 25 22.78 -0.86 16.76
CA ASN A 25 23.69 -0.02 17.54
C ASN A 25 23.10 0.45 18.89
N ARG A 26 21.84 0.12 19.19
CA ARG A 26 21.13 0.48 20.42
C ARG A 26 20.10 -0.59 20.79
N ASN A 27 19.99 -0.89 22.09
CA ASN A 27 19.00 -1.86 22.59
C ASN A 27 17.54 -1.42 22.33
N SER A 28 17.27 -0.11 22.35
CA SER A 28 15.96 0.44 21.98
C SER A 28 15.52 0.04 20.57
N ASN A 29 16.47 -0.03 19.63
CA ASN A 29 16.18 -0.40 18.24
C ASN A 29 15.93 -1.91 18.11
N LEU A 30 16.69 -2.73 18.85
CA LEU A 30 16.41 -4.16 18.96
C LEU A 30 15.01 -4.40 19.54
N ASN A 31 14.64 -3.74 20.64
CA ASN A 31 13.33 -3.92 21.27
C ASN A 31 12.18 -3.59 20.30
N VAL A 32 12.31 -2.52 19.51
CA VAL A 32 11.35 -2.20 18.45
C VAL A 32 11.35 -3.25 17.34
N HIS A 33 12.52 -3.75 16.95
CA HIS A 33 12.64 -4.82 15.94
C HIS A 33 12.00 -6.13 16.39
N LEU A 34 12.14 -6.51 17.67
CA LEU A 34 11.52 -7.72 18.21
C LEU A 34 9.99 -7.72 18.09
N LEU A 35 9.36 -6.54 18.00
CA LEU A 35 7.93 -6.44 17.70
C LEU A 35 7.60 -7.02 16.31
N ILE A 36 8.52 -7.04 15.35
CA ILE A 36 8.29 -7.65 14.02
C ILE A 36 8.02 -9.14 14.15
N HIS A 37 8.77 -9.83 15.02
CA HIS A 37 8.60 -11.27 15.32
C HIS A 37 7.41 -11.59 16.23
N SER A 38 6.70 -10.57 16.72
CA SER A 38 5.54 -10.73 17.61
C SER A 38 4.25 -10.40 16.88
N GLU A 39 3.19 -11.18 17.08
CA GLU A 39 1.86 -10.81 16.58
C GLU A 39 1.16 -9.76 17.46
N GLN A 40 1.76 -9.38 18.59
CA GLN A 40 1.20 -8.39 19.49
C GLN A 40 1.13 -7.01 18.84
N ARG A 41 -0.06 -6.40 18.92
CA ARG A 41 -0.35 -5.04 18.43
C ARG A 41 -1.04 -4.27 19.55
N PRO A 42 -0.29 -3.79 20.56
CA PRO A 42 -0.87 -3.25 21.79
C PRO A 42 -1.60 -1.93 21.58
N LEU A 43 -1.37 -1.23 20.46
CA LEU A 43 -1.92 0.10 20.21
C LEU A 43 -3.14 -0.02 19.30
N LYS A 44 -4.34 0.17 19.86
CA LYS A 44 -5.60 0.08 19.12
C LYS A 44 -6.11 1.46 18.74
N CYS A 45 -6.60 1.60 17.51
CA CYS A 45 -7.31 2.79 17.07
C CYS A 45 -8.75 2.75 17.59
N ASP A 46 -9.15 3.75 18.35
CA ASP A 46 -10.50 3.81 18.93
C ASP A 46 -11.59 4.12 17.90
N VAL A 47 -11.22 4.65 16.73
CA VAL A 47 -12.16 5.00 15.65
C VAL A 47 -12.58 3.79 14.82
N CYS A 48 -11.64 2.90 14.46
CA CYS A 48 -11.92 1.76 13.57
C CYS A 48 -11.48 0.41 14.12
N GLY A 49 -10.98 0.36 15.36
CA GLY A 49 -10.55 -0.84 16.05
C GLY A 49 -9.24 -1.46 15.54
N ARG A 50 -8.58 -0.87 14.54
CA ARG A 50 -7.34 -1.41 13.96
C ARG A 50 -6.18 -1.29 14.94
N SER A 51 -5.40 -2.36 15.08
CA SER A 51 -4.26 -2.41 16.00
C SER A 51 -2.90 -2.27 15.30
N PHE A 52 -1.93 -1.67 16.00
CA PHE A 52 -0.58 -1.32 15.55
C PHE A 52 0.49 -1.76 16.55
N LYS A 53 1.70 -2.01 16.05
CA LYS A 53 2.87 -2.38 16.86
C LYS A 53 3.58 -1.17 17.46
N MET A 54 3.61 -0.04 16.74
CA MET A 54 4.37 1.15 17.14
C MET A 54 3.51 2.42 17.21
N LYS A 55 3.85 3.33 18.15
CA LYS A 55 3.14 4.61 18.36
C LYS A 55 3.15 5.50 17.12
N ARG A 56 4.27 5.52 16.40
CA ARG A 56 4.36 6.24 15.12
C ARG A 56 3.30 5.77 14.11
N ASP A 57 3.03 4.47 14.03
CA ASP A 57 2.15 3.90 13.02
C ASP A 57 0.68 4.23 13.30
N ILE A 58 0.26 4.14 14.57
CA ILE A 58 -1.10 4.54 14.96
C ILE A 58 -1.29 6.06 14.82
N ASN A 59 -0.28 6.87 15.12
CA ASN A 59 -0.34 8.32 14.88
C ASN A 59 -0.51 8.64 13.40
N TYR A 60 0.26 8.01 12.52
CA TYR A 60 0.07 8.16 11.06
C TYR A 60 -1.29 7.65 10.61
N HIS A 61 -1.80 6.58 11.22
CA HIS A 61 -3.13 6.07 10.93
C HIS A 61 -4.23 7.04 11.37
N PHE A 62 -4.11 7.74 12.51
CA PHE A 62 -5.08 8.75 12.90
C PHE A 62 -5.22 9.87 11.86
N LEU A 63 -4.14 10.21 11.14
CA LEU A 63 -4.19 11.15 10.02
C LEU A 63 -5.02 10.64 8.81
N THR A 64 -5.38 9.36 8.78
CA THR A 64 -6.31 8.81 7.78
C THR A 64 -7.77 9.03 8.16
N HIS A 65 -8.06 9.24 9.44
CA HIS A 65 -9.40 9.59 9.94
C HIS A 65 -9.62 11.10 9.95
N SER A 66 -8.56 11.88 10.10
CA SER A 66 -8.65 13.34 10.05
C SER A 66 -8.57 13.86 8.60
N VAL A 67 -9.23 14.99 8.34
CA VAL A 67 -9.09 15.73 7.07
C VAL A 67 -7.70 16.41 6.98
N GLN A 68 -6.96 16.43 8.09
CA GLN A 68 -5.65 17.06 8.18
C GLN A 68 -4.60 16.24 7.45
N LYS A 69 -4.35 16.65 6.22
CA LYS A 69 -3.24 16.19 5.41
C LYS A 69 -2.23 17.33 5.30
N PRO A 70 -1.15 17.32 6.10
CA PRO A 70 -0.31 18.50 6.31
C PRO A 70 0.49 18.92 5.08
N ILE A 71 0.66 18.03 4.10
CA ILE A 71 1.55 18.24 2.97
C ILE A 71 0.73 18.45 1.71
N LYS A 72 0.77 19.66 1.15
CA LYS A 72 0.04 20.02 -0.08
C LYS A 72 0.91 19.79 -1.32
N CYS A 73 0.28 19.36 -2.41
CA CYS A 73 0.87 19.35 -3.74
C CYS A 73 0.74 20.73 -4.35
N ASP A 74 1.86 21.38 -4.68
CA ASP A 74 1.84 22.73 -5.25
C ASP A 74 1.26 22.78 -6.67
N VAL A 75 1.25 21.64 -7.38
CA VAL A 75 0.76 21.56 -8.76
C VAL A 75 -0.77 21.50 -8.84
N CYS A 76 -1.43 20.76 -7.93
CA CYS A 76 -2.89 20.56 -8.00
C CYS A 76 -3.64 20.81 -6.69
N GLY A 77 -2.94 21.29 -5.66
CA GLY A 77 -3.50 21.60 -4.36
C GLY A 77 -3.96 20.40 -3.52
N LYS A 78 -3.81 19.16 -4.01
CA LYS A 78 -4.16 17.95 -3.25
C LYS A 78 -3.24 17.76 -2.05
N SER A 79 -3.82 17.38 -0.91
CA SER A 79 -3.06 17.18 0.32
C SER A 79 -2.79 15.70 0.61
N PHE A 80 -1.66 15.43 1.27
CA PHE A 80 -1.12 14.11 1.60
C PHE A 80 -0.61 14.04 3.05
N ILE A 81 -0.60 12.83 3.60
CA ILE A 81 -0.20 12.57 4.99
C ILE A 81 1.33 12.56 5.14
N THR A 82 2.06 12.13 4.10
CA THR A 82 3.52 12.03 4.14
C THR A 82 4.16 12.51 2.83
N LYS A 83 5.41 12.96 2.93
CA LYS A 83 6.20 13.41 1.77
C LYS A 83 6.42 12.29 0.75
N GLY A 84 6.59 11.05 1.23
CA GLY A 84 6.71 9.89 0.34
C GLY A 84 5.46 9.68 -0.54
N ILE A 85 4.26 9.81 0.04
CA ILE A 85 3.02 9.72 -0.74
C ILE A 85 2.89 10.90 -1.71
N LEU A 86 3.25 12.12 -1.30
CA LEU A 86 3.31 13.27 -2.20
C LEU A 86 4.27 13.01 -3.38
N ASN A 87 5.50 12.56 -3.13
CA ASN A 87 6.47 12.28 -4.19
C ASN A 87 5.93 11.25 -5.20
N MET A 88 5.30 10.18 -4.71
CA MET A 88 4.65 9.19 -5.58
C MET A 88 3.49 9.79 -6.39
N HIS A 89 2.77 10.76 -5.82
CA HIS A 89 1.74 11.50 -6.54
C HIS A 89 2.33 12.46 -7.58
N LEU A 90 3.46 13.12 -7.31
CA LEU A 90 4.12 14.02 -8.26
C LEU A 90 4.53 13.31 -9.56
N LEU A 91 4.81 12.00 -9.52
CA LEU A 91 5.02 11.19 -10.73
C LEU A 91 3.82 11.20 -11.69
N THR A 92 2.61 11.46 -11.19
CA THR A 92 1.40 11.60 -12.03
C THR A 92 1.37 12.92 -12.80
N HIS A 93 2.06 13.95 -12.31
CA HIS A 93 2.18 15.24 -13.01
C HIS A 93 3.33 15.23 -14.01
N SER A 94 4.48 14.63 -13.67
CA SER A 94 5.66 14.61 -14.53
C SER A 94 5.63 13.53 -15.61
N LYS A 95 4.61 12.66 -15.63
CA LYS A 95 4.53 11.45 -16.47
C LYS A 95 5.72 10.49 -16.31
N GLN A 96 6.58 10.69 -15.31
CA GLN A 96 7.69 9.79 -15.04
C GLN A 96 7.19 8.42 -14.60
N ARG A 97 7.79 7.38 -15.19
CA ARG A 97 7.43 5.98 -14.99
C ARG A 97 8.71 5.18 -14.72
N PRO A 98 9.29 5.27 -13.52
CA PRO A 98 10.61 4.70 -13.23
C PRO A 98 10.63 3.16 -13.27
N TYR A 99 9.48 2.51 -13.21
CA TYR A 99 9.40 1.04 -13.17
C TYR A 99 9.08 0.50 -14.56
N LYS A 100 10.12 0.03 -15.28
CA LYS A 100 9.98 -0.51 -16.64
C LYS A 100 9.82 -2.03 -16.61
N CYS A 101 8.98 -2.54 -17.49
CA CYS A 101 8.86 -3.96 -17.79
C CYS A 101 9.92 -4.32 -18.82
N ASP A 102 10.82 -5.25 -18.47
CA ASP A 102 11.89 -5.67 -19.38
C ASP A 102 11.38 -6.57 -20.51
N VAL A 103 10.22 -7.20 -20.34
CA VAL A 103 9.62 -8.09 -21.35
C VAL A 103 8.99 -7.31 -22.51
N CYS A 104 8.29 -6.20 -22.23
CA CYS A 104 7.56 -5.45 -23.27
C CYS A 104 7.83 -3.94 -23.29
N GLY A 105 8.76 -3.46 -22.48
CA GLY A 105 9.15 -2.05 -22.41
C GLY A 105 8.13 -1.12 -21.74
N LYS A 106 6.93 -1.59 -21.39
CA LYS A 106 5.90 -0.78 -20.73
C LYS A 106 6.38 -0.29 -19.37
N SER A 107 6.16 0.99 -19.08
CA SER A 107 6.63 1.63 -17.85
C SER A 107 5.49 2.06 -16.93
N PHE A 108 5.73 2.02 -15.62
CA PHE A 108 4.76 2.28 -14.55
C PHE A 108 5.30 3.30 -13.55
N ASN A 109 4.39 4.03 -12.92
CA ASN A 109 4.72 4.99 -11.84
C ASN A 109 4.84 4.34 -10.46
N ARG A 110 4.50 3.05 -10.32
CA ARG A 110 4.56 2.28 -9.07
C ARG A 110 5.07 0.87 -9.33
N ASN A 111 5.97 0.39 -8.47
CA ASN A 111 6.47 -0.98 -8.55
C ASN A 111 5.36 -2.04 -8.44
N SER A 112 4.37 -1.80 -7.57
CA SER A 112 3.21 -2.70 -7.43
C SER A 112 2.45 -2.90 -8.74
N ASN A 113 2.36 -1.85 -9.56
CA ASN A 113 1.68 -1.91 -10.85
C ASN A 113 2.51 -2.69 -11.88
N LEU A 114 3.84 -2.52 -11.85
CA LEU A 114 4.75 -3.36 -12.62
C LEU A 114 4.60 -4.83 -12.22
N ASN A 115 4.63 -5.17 -10.93
CA ASN A 115 4.47 -6.56 -10.46
C ASN A 115 3.15 -7.19 -10.93
N VAL A 116 2.02 -6.48 -10.82
CA VAL A 116 0.73 -6.95 -11.35
C VAL A 116 0.78 -7.08 -12.87
N HIS A 117 1.44 -6.16 -13.56
CA HIS A 117 1.63 -6.25 -15.00
C HIS A 117 2.51 -7.44 -15.42
N LEU A 118 3.56 -7.78 -14.68
CA LEU A 118 4.39 -8.95 -14.96
C LEU A 118 3.57 -10.24 -14.95
N LEU A 119 2.51 -10.32 -14.15
CA LEU A 119 1.57 -11.44 -14.22
C LEU A 119 0.87 -11.54 -15.58
N THR A 120 0.80 -10.48 -16.38
CA THR A 120 0.25 -10.54 -17.75
C THR A 120 1.13 -11.31 -18.71
N HIS A 121 2.44 -11.38 -18.44
CA HIS A 121 3.42 -12.19 -19.17
C HIS A 121 3.53 -13.63 -18.64
N SER A 122 2.75 -13.98 -17.63
CA SER A 122 2.71 -15.33 -17.05
C SER A 122 1.28 -15.87 -17.03
N GLU A 123 1.14 -17.17 -16.82
CA GLU A 123 -0.16 -17.80 -16.53
C GLU A 123 -0.54 -17.75 -15.05
N GLN A 124 0.27 -17.12 -14.19
CA GLN A 124 -0.03 -17.02 -12.77
C GLN A 124 -1.25 -16.14 -12.53
N ARG A 125 -2.18 -16.67 -11.71
CA ARG A 125 -3.40 -15.97 -11.28
C ARG A 125 -3.58 -16.16 -9.77
N PRO A 126 -2.86 -15.38 -8.94
CA PRO A 126 -2.79 -15.64 -7.50
C PRO A 126 -4.10 -15.44 -6.74
N PHE A 127 -5.07 -14.73 -7.34
CA PHE A 127 -6.29 -14.32 -6.66
C PHE A 127 -7.47 -15.18 -7.10
N LYS A 128 -7.81 -16.19 -6.31
CA LYS A 128 -8.94 -17.10 -6.59
C LYS A 128 -10.26 -16.55 -6.03
N CYS A 129 -11.34 -16.76 -6.77
CA CYS A 129 -12.70 -16.56 -6.29
C CYS A 129 -13.18 -17.84 -5.59
N ASP A 130 -13.54 -17.73 -4.33
CA ASP A 130 -13.99 -18.89 -3.54
C ASP A 130 -15.41 -19.33 -3.90
N VAL A 131 -16.21 -18.47 -4.55
CA VAL A 131 -17.59 -18.78 -4.98
C VAL A 131 -17.61 -19.66 -6.22
N CYS A 132 -16.78 -19.35 -7.24
CA CYS A 132 -16.84 -20.03 -8.54
C CYS A 132 -15.50 -20.64 -9.00
N GLY A 133 -14.46 -20.56 -8.17
CA GLY A 133 -13.13 -21.11 -8.44
C GLY A 133 -12.28 -20.35 -9.47
N LYS A 134 -12.81 -19.31 -10.13
CA LYS A 134 -12.07 -18.53 -11.13
C LYS A 134 -10.91 -17.75 -10.50
N SER A 135 -9.75 -17.78 -11.16
CA SER A 135 -8.55 -17.06 -10.70
C SER A 135 -8.26 -15.82 -11.54
N PHE A 136 -7.70 -14.79 -10.89
CA PHE A 136 -7.42 -13.46 -11.45
C PHE A 136 -5.99 -13.01 -11.18
N LYS A 137 -5.49 -12.09 -12.02
CA LYS A 137 -4.13 -11.52 -11.93
C LYS A 137 -4.01 -10.37 -10.91
N SER A 138 -5.12 -9.80 -10.44
CA SER A 138 -5.08 -8.77 -9.39
C SER A 138 -6.29 -8.84 -8.46
N LYS A 139 -6.10 -8.40 -7.21
CA LYS A 139 -7.18 -8.31 -6.21
C LYS A 139 -8.31 -7.38 -6.66
N SER A 140 -8.00 -6.27 -7.34
CA SER A 140 -9.02 -5.34 -7.84
C SER A 140 -9.94 -5.99 -8.87
N ILE A 141 -9.39 -6.79 -9.78
CA ILE A 141 -10.20 -7.53 -10.76
C ILE A 141 -11.04 -8.59 -10.06
N LEU A 142 -10.49 -9.32 -9.10
CA LEU A 142 -11.26 -10.25 -8.26
C LEU A 142 -12.39 -9.53 -7.52
N SER A 143 -12.14 -8.36 -6.91
CA SER A 143 -13.19 -7.59 -6.23
C SER A 143 -14.30 -7.16 -7.17
N CYS A 144 -13.98 -6.70 -8.39
CA CYS A 144 -14.99 -6.41 -9.40
C CYS A 144 -15.75 -7.66 -9.83
N HIS A 145 -15.08 -8.81 -9.94
CA HIS A 145 -15.73 -10.08 -10.24
C HIS A 145 -16.66 -10.53 -9.09
N LEU A 146 -16.29 -10.35 -7.84
CA LEU A 146 -17.14 -10.73 -6.70
C LEU A 146 -18.48 -9.97 -6.72
N LEU A 147 -18.53 -8.77 -7.29
CA LEU A 147 -19.79 -8.04 -7.50
C LEU A 147 -20.74 -8.74 -8.47
N THR A 148 -20.26 -9.66 -9.33
CA THR A 148 -21.15 -10.44 -10.21
C THR A 148 -21.86 -11.56 -9.47
N HIS A 149 -21.36 -11.96 -8.29
CA HIS A 149 -22.01 -12.93 -7.41
C HIS A 149 -22.96 -12.26 -6.41
N SER A 150 -23.05 -10.92 -6.42
CA SER A 150 -23.89 -10.14 -5.54
C SER A 150 -24.88 -9.29 -6.34
N ASP A 151 -26.09 -9.08 -5.84
CA ASP A 151 -27.01 -8.10 -6.42
C ASP A 151 -26.61 -6.64 -6.13
N GLN A 152 -25.45 -6.42 -5.51
CA GLN A 152 -24.96 -5.08 -5.20
C GLN A 152 -24.54 -4.37 -6.48
N ARG A 153 -25.32 -3.36 -6.84
CA ARG A 153 -25.04 -2.39 -7.90
C ARG A 153 -24.74 -1.04 -7.25
N PRO A 154 -23.52 -0.79 -6.76
CA PRO A 154 -23.22 0.36 -5.92
C PRO A 154 -23.27 1.68 -6.67
N LEU A 155 -23.14 1.65 -8.00
CA LEU A 155 -23.12 2.85 -8.84
C LEU A 155 -24.52 3.11 -9.38
N LYS A 156 -25.11 4.27 -9.06
CA LYS A 156 -26.37 4.75 -9.63
C LYS A 156 -26.05 5.80 -10.69
N CYS A 157 -26.69 5.72 -11.85
CA CYS A 157 -26.69 6.81 -12.82
C CYS A 157 -27.68 7.89 -12.35
N ASP A 158 -27.20 9.13 -12.20
CA ASP A 158 -28.04 10.23 -11.74
C ASP A 158 -29.03 10.72 -12.80
N VAL A 159 -28.78 10.41 -14.08
CA VAL A 159 -29.64 10.80 -15.21
C VAL A 159 -30.80 9.83 -15.41
N CYS A 160 -30.54 8.51 -15.40
CA CYS A 160 -31.57 7.50 -15.70
C CYS A 160 -31.92 6.58 -14.51
N GLY A 161 -31.29 6.77 -13.34
CA GLY A 161 -31.55 6.00 -12.13
C GLY A 161 -31.05 4.54 -12.14
N LYS A 162 -30.57 4.03 -13.28
CA LYS A 162 -30.08 2.64 -13.41
C LYS A 162 -28.84 2.41 -12.56
N ARG A 163 -28.74 1.19 -12.01
CA ARG A 163 -27.62 0.79 -11.16
C ARG A 163 -26.66 -0.16 -11.91
N PHE A 164 -25.36 0.01 -11.69
CA PHE A 164 -24.28 -0.71 -12.37
C PHE A 164 -23.31 -1.36 -11.39
N GLN A 165 -22.72 -2.48 -11.80
CA GLN A 165 -21.71 -3.22 -11.03
C GLN A 165 -20.30 -2.59 -11.13
N ASN A 166 -20.00 -1.84 -12.20
CA ASN A 166 -18.70 -1.19 -12.37
C ASN A 166 -18.79 0.15 -13.11
N LYS A 167 -17.70 0.94 -13.02
CA LYS A 167 -17.62 2.32 -13.56
C LYS A 167 -17.51 2.39 -15.08
N GLU A 168 -17.09 1.32 -15.75
CA GLU A 168 -17.04 1.31 -17.22
C GLU A 168 -18.46 1.18 -17.78
N LEU A 169 -19.26 0.26 -17.23
CA LEU A 169 -20.67 0.09 -17.62
C LEU A 169 -21.52 1.34 -17.34
N SER A 170 -21.19 2.13 -16.31
CA SER A 170 -21.90 3.39 -16.04
C SER A 170 -21.57 4.51 -17.02
N LYS A 171 -20.49 4.43 -17.82
CA LYS A 171 -20.16 5.45 -18.83
C LYS A 171 -20.96 5.24 -20.12
N TYR A 172 -21.26 4.00 -20.49
CA TYR A 172 -22.01 3.67 -21.70
C TYR A 172 -23.50 4.07 -21.65
N SER A 173 -24.01 4.54 -20.50
CA SER A 173 -25.37 5.12 -20.41
C SER A 173 -25.48 6.54 -20.97
N PHE A 174 -24.37 7.19 -21.33
CA PHE A 174 -24.37 8.49 -22.01
C PHE A 174 -24.47 8.38 -23.55
N THR A 175 -24.40 7.16 -24.11
CA THR A 175 -24.35 6.91 -25.57
C THR A 175 -25.61 6.28 -26.14
N ILE A 176 -26.67 6.11 -25.36
CA ILE A 176 -27.98 5.67 -25.88
C ILE A 176 -28.99 6.75 -25.52
N SER A 177 -29.12 7.71 -26.44
CA SER A 177 -30.34 8.50 -26.63
C SER A 177 -31.29 7.69 -27.50
#